data_AF-A0A4Q5Y9Y5-F1
#
_entry.id   AF-A0A4Q5Y9Y5-F1
#
_cell.length_a   1.000
_cell.length_b   1.000
_cell.length_c   1.000
_cell.angle_alpha   90.00
_cell.angle_beta   90.00
_cell.angle_gamma   90.00
#
_symmetry.space_group_name_H-M   'P 1'
#
loop_
_entity.id
_entity.type
_entity.pdbx_description
1 polymer ?
#
loop_
_entity_poly.entity_id
_entity_poly.type
_entity_poly.pdbx_seq_one_letter_code
_entity_poly.pdbx_strand_id
1 'polypeptide(L)'
;MNYDETIDYLFTRLPMYSRIGASAYKTDLTNTIALCEYLGNPQEKLRCVHIAGTNGKGSTSHMLAAILQSAGYKTGLYTSPHLKDFRERIRINGKPISEEWVVAFVAKHKDLIEAVEPSFFEITVAMAFDYFAQRQVDILTEDIARLQRSLQDATNQYQGGIVDRTDPQRAKIALNNSRAQQKQYRDLVGAKVQNL
;
A
#
# COMPACT_ATOMS: atom_id res chain seq x y z
N MET A 1 -15.17 18.40 18.01
CA MET A 1 -13.74 18.29 18.35
C MET A 1 -12.97 19.03 17.27
N ASN A 2 -11.99 19.85 17.65
CA ASN A 2 -11.03 20.42 16.70
C ASN A 2 -9.92 19.39 16.38
N TYR A 3 -9.00 19.73 15.48
CA TYR A 3 -7.94 18.80 15.05
C TYR A 3 -7.03 18.36 16.21
N ASP A 4 -6.57 19.30 17.05
CA ASP A 4 -5.69 19.00 18.17
C ASP A 4 -6.37 18.08 19.20
N GLU A 5 -7.64 18.33 19.52
CA GLU A 5 -8.46 17.46 20.37
C GLU A 5 -8.65 16.06 19.78
N THR A 6 -8.84 15.97 18.46
CA THR A 6 -8.97 14.69 17.75
C THR A 6 -7.68 13.89 17.82
N ILE A 7 -6.53 14.54 17.60
CA ILE A 7 -5.23 13.90 17.66
C ILE A 7 -4.91 13.47 19.10
N ASP A 8 -5.18 14.31 20.08
CA ASP A 8 -4.99 13.98 21.49
C ASP A 8 -5.85 12.77 21.90
N TYR A 9 -7.12 12.73 21.49
CA TYR A 9 -8.01 11.57 21.71
C TYR A 9 -7.42 10.28 21.16
N LEU A 10 -6.92 10.30 19.91
CA LEU A 10 -6.31 9.12 19.30
C LEU A 10 -5.06 8.65 20.08
N PHE A 11 -4.22 9.58 20.56
CA PHE A 11 -2.98 9.24 21.26
C PHE A 11 -3.14 8.86 22.73
N THR A 12 -4.12 9.44 23.42
CA THR A 12 -4.35 9.20 24.85
C THR A 12 -5.23 8.00 25.09
N ARG A 13 -6.23 7.77 24.23
CA ARG A 13 -7.22 6.72 24.48
C ARG A 13 -6.83 5.35 23.93
N LEU A 14 -5.94 5.30 22.93
CA LEU A 14 -5.59 4.07 22.26
C LEU A 14 -4.20 3.58 22.69
N PRO A 15 -4.02 2.27 22.94
CA PRO A 15 -2.72 1.74 23.30
C PRO A 15 -1.73 1.96 22.16
N MET A 16 -0.60 2.60 22.48
CA MET A 16 0.52 2.80 21.58
C MET A 16 1.69 1.89 21.98
N TYR A 17 2.21 1.13 21.02
CA TYR A 17 3.39 0.29 21.22
C TYR A 17 4.59 1.08 21.76
N SER A 18 4.79 2.32 21.31
CA SER A 18 5.87 3.19 21.79
C SER A 18 5.72 3.62 23.26
N ARG A 19 4.51 3.59 23.83
CA ARG A 19 4.23 3.97 25.22
C ARG A 19 4.14 2.78 26.16
N ILE A 20 3.62 1.65 25.69
CA ILE A 20 3.19 0.53 26.54
C ILE A 20 4.03 -0.74 26.26
N GLY A 21 4.83 -0.76 25.17
CA GLY A 21 5.71 -1.88 24.84
C GLY A 21 4.96 -3.12 24.34
N ALA A 22 5.51 -4.31 24.60
CA ALA A 22 5.01 -5.58 24.08
C ALA A 22 3.55 -5.92 24.48
N SER A 23 3.04 -5.34 25.57
CA SER A 23 1.64 -5.55 26.01
C SER A 23 0.61 -4.77 25.19
N ALA A 24 1.02 -3.81 24.35
CA ALA A 24 0.14 -3.21 23.33
C ALA A 24 -0.02 -4.10 22.09
N TYR A 25 0.76 -5.18 21.98
CA TYR A 25 0.71 -6.11 20.86
C TYR A 25 -0.35 -7.18 21.12
N LYS A 26 -1.56 -6.96 20.62
CA LYS A 26 -2.54 -8.05 20.45
C LYS A 26 -2.10 -8.87 19.23
N THR A 27 -1.94 -10.18 19.41
CA THR A 27 -1.47 -11.10 18.34
C THR A 27 -2.54 -11.41 17.29
N ASP A 28 -3.80 -11.02 17.54
CA ASP A 28 -4.91 -11.28 16.64
C ASP A 28 -5.29 -10.03 15.82
N LEU A 29 -5.93 -10.25 14.68
CA LEU A 29 -6.39 -9.21 13.77
C LEU A 29 -7.84 -8.80 14.04
N THR A 30 -8.42 -9.22 15.18
CA THR A 30 -9.87 -9.13 15.44
C THR A 30 -10.36 -7.69 15.34
N ASN A 31 -9.63 -6.77 15.98
CA ASN A 31 -9.97 -5.35 15.98
C ASN A 31 -9.86 -4.74 14.57
N THR A 32 -8.79 -5.06 13.84
CA THR A 32 -8.61 -4.58 12.46
C THR A 32 -9.70 -5.11 11.52
N ILE A 33 -10.06 -6.39 11.65
CA ILE A 33 -11.14 -7.02 10.85
C ILE A 33 -12.47 -6.34 11.16
N ALA A 34 -12.82 -6.18 12.44
CA ALA A 34 -14.07 -5.53 12.84
C ALA A 34 -14.19 -4.08 12.32
N LEU A 35 -13.09 -3.31 12.38
CA LEU A 35 -13.04 -1.97 11.80
C LEU A 35 -13.27 -2.00 10.28
N CYS A 36 -12.57 -2.88 9.56
CA CYS A 36 -12.68 -3.01 8.11
C CYS A 36 -14.09 -3.45 7.67
N GLU A 37 -14.68 -4.42 8.36
CA GLU A 37 -16.04 -4.89 8.08
C GLU A 37 -17.06 -3.76 8.26
N TYR A 38 -16.99 -3.01 9.36
CA TYR A 38 -17.85 -1.86 9.61
C TYR A 38 -17.71 -0.79 8.52
N LEU A 39 -16.49 -0.56 8.02
CA LEU A 39 -16.20 0.40 6.96
C LEU A 39 -16.56 -0.12 5.54
N GLY A 40 -17.16 -1.31 5.45
CA GLY A 40 -17.55 -1.91 4.17
C GLY A 40 -16.35 -2.41 3.35
N ASN A 41 -15.38 -3.02 4.04
CA ASN A 41 -14.18 -3.65 3.52
C ASN A 41 -13.39 -2.77 2.52
N PRO A 42 -12.95 -1.56 2.93
CA PRO A 42 -12.22 -0.65 2.04
C PRO A 42 -10.90 -1.24 1.51
N GLN A 43 -10.26 -2.13 2.28
CA GLN A 43 -9.03 -2.83 1.90
C GLN A 43 -9.19 -3.71 0.65
N GLU A 44 -10.39 -4.22 0.37
CA GLU A 44 -10.67 -5.07 -0.80
C GLU A 44 -10.82 -4.25 -2.09
N LYS A 45 -11.01 -2.93 -1.95
CA LYS A 45 -11.18 -1.99 -3.07
C LYS A 45 -9.84 -1.37 -3.50
N LEU A 46 -8.74 -1.76 -2.88
CA LEU A 46 -7.41 -1.18 -3.08
C LEU A 46 -6.43 -2.19 -3.65
N ARG A 47 -5.51 -1.72 -4.48
CA ARG A 47 -4.35 -2.53 -4.91
C ARG A 47 -3.12 -2.06 -4.17
N CYS A 48 -2.61 -2.93 -3.30
CA CYS A 48 -1.61 -2.57 -2.31
C CYS A 48 -0.27 -3.25 -2.59
N VAL A 49 0.81 -2.49 -2.45
CA VAL A 49 2.17 -3.04 -2.31
C VAL A 49 2.53 -2.96 -0.84
N HIS A 50 2.62 -4.13 -0.18
CA HIS A 50 3.01 -4.19 1.23
C HIS A 50 4.53 -4.25 1.35
N ILE A 51 5.12 -3.24 1.97
CA ILE A 51 6.56 -3.16 2.22
C ILE A 51 6.84 -3.47 3.69
N ALA A 52 7.45 -4.62 3.94
CA ALA A 52 7.89 -5.08 5.26
C ALA A 52 9.42 -5.15 5.36
N GLY A 53 9.96 -5.13 6.58
CA GLY A 53 11.40 -5.22 6.84
C GLY A 53 11.84 -4.38 8.04
N THR A 54 13.08 -4.53 8.49
CA THR A 54 13.58 -3.80 9.67
C THR A 54 13.94 -2.35 9.31
N ASN A 55 14.70 -2.16 8.23
CA ASN A 55 15.20 -0.85 7.79
C ASN A 55 14.77 -0.54 6.35
N GLY A 56 14.83 0.73 5.96
CA GLY A 56 14.61 1.16 4.57
C GLY A 56 13.14 1.21 4.10
N LYS A 57 12.18 0.67 4.87
CA LYS A 57 10.74 0.68 4.52
C LYS A 57 10.25 2.06 4.08
N GLY A 58 10.49 3.09 4.90
CA GLY A 58 10.04 4.45 4.61
C GLY A 58 10.60 4.97 3.29
N SER A 59 11.91 4.84 3.08
CA SER A 59 12.59 5.26 1.85
C SER A 59 12.09 4.49 0.62
N THR A 60 11.98 3.17 0.71
CA THR A 60 11.46 2.33 -0.38
C THR A 60 10.02 2.68 -0.73
N SER A 61 9.15 2.85 0.26
CA SER A 61 7.75 3.22 0.03
C SER A 61 7.62 4.60 -0.61
N HIS A 62 8.45 5.58 -0.21
CA HIS A 62 8.47 6.90 -0.83
C HIS A 62 8.99 6.87 -2.27
N MET A 63 10.08 6.14 -2.54
CA MET A 63 10.60 5.97 -3.90
C MET A 63 9.57 5.31 -4.82
N LEU A 64 8.95 4.22 -4.36
CA LEU A 64 7.92 3.54 -5.12
C LEU A 64 6.72 4.45 -5.38
N ALA A 65 6.26 5.19 -4.37
CA ALA A 65 5.16 6.13 -4.54
C ALA A 65 5.50 7.24 -5.54
N ALA A 66 6.72 7.78 -5.52
CA ALA A 66 7.17 8.79 -6.47
C ALA A 66 7.25 8.25 -7.91
N ILE A 67 7.72 7.01 -8.09
CA ILE A 67 7.76 6.34 -9.40
C ILE A 67 6.34 6.14 -9.94
N LEU A 68 5.42 5.61 -9.13
CA LEU A 68 4.03 5.39 -9.53
C LEU A 68 3.33 6.71 -9.87
N GLN A 69 3.53 7.76 -9.06
CA GLN A 69 3.01 9.10 -9.35
C GLN A 69 3.56 9.65 -10.67
N SER A 70 4.87 9.52 -10.90
CA SER A 70 5.52 9.96 -12.14
C SER A 70 5.00 9.18 -13.37
N ALA A 71 4.57 7.94 -13.17
CA ALA A 71 3.93 7.11 -14.19
C ALA A 71 2.44 7.41 -14.39
N GLY A 72 1.90 8.45 -13.75
CA GLY A 72 0.52 8.91 -13.91
C GLY A 72 -0.47 8.32 -12.92
N TYR A 73 -0.02 7.51 -11.95
CA TYR A 73 -0.93 6.87 -10.99
C TYR A 73 -1.26 7.77 -9.80
N LYS A 74 -2.55 7.90 -9.48
CA LYS A 74 -3.03 8.40 -8.20
C LYS A 74 -2.64 7.43 -7.10
N THR A 75 -1.58 7.76 -6.37
CA THR A 75 -0.92 6.85 -5.44
C THR A 75 -1.19 7.26 -4.00
N GLY A 76 -1.75 6.33 -3.22
CA GLY A 76 -1.84 6.42 -1.77
C GLY A 76 -0.55 5.89 -1.12
N LEU A 77 -0.09 6.56 -0.07
CA LEU A 77 1.07 6.16 0.72
C LEU A 77 0.72 6.20 2.20
N TYR A 78 0.82 5.04 2.85
CA TYR A 78 0.77 4.92 4.30
C TYR A 78 2.16 4.63 4.87
N THR A 79 2.63 5.44 5.82
CA THR A 79 3.92 5.24 6.49
C THR A 79 3.82 5.52 7.99
N SER A 80 4.64 4.81 8.76
CA SER A 80 4.74 5.00 10.21
C SER A 80 6.19 4.82 10.70
N PRO A 81 6.58 5.49 11.80
CA PRO A 81 5.87 6.59 12.48
C PRO A 81 5.88 7.90 11.64
N HIS A 82 5.17 8.92 12.10
CA HIS A 82 5.35 10.32 11.62
C HIS A 82 6.42 11.01 12.45
N LEU A 83 6.96 12.12 11.95
CA LEU A 83 8.00 12.91 12.62
C LEU A 83 7.43 14.12 13.36
N LYS A 84 6.54 14.89 12.73
CA LYS A 84 5.98 16.12 13.32
C LYS A 84 4.46 16.13 13.30
N ASP A 85 3.85 15.80 12.17
CA ASP A 85 2.40 15.87 11.98
C ASP A 85 1.83 14.47 11.70
N PHE A 86 0.77 14.10 12.40
CA PHE A 86 0.02 12.86 12.18
C PHE A 86 -0.30 12.62 10.71
N ARG A 87 -0.66 13.67 9.96
CA ARG A 87 -1.07 13.58 8.55
C ARG A 87 0.04 13.12 7.63
N GLU A 88 1.31 13.18 8.07
CA GLU A 88 2.44 12.60 7.35
C GLU A 88 2.27 11.10 7.11
N ARG A 89 1.48 10.42 7.97
CA ARG A 89 1.19 8.98 7.86
C ARG A 89 0.38 8.63 6.64
N ILE A 90 -0.50 9.51 6.15
CA ILE A 90 -1.49 9.20 5.11
C ILE A 90 -1.39 10.26 4.02
N ARG A 91 -0.91 9.88 2.83
CA ARG A 91 -0.72 10.80 1.70
C ARG A 91 -1.39 10.27 0.44
N ILE A 92 -1.88 11.18 -0.39
CA ILE A 92 -2.25 10.90 -1.79
C ILE A 92 -1.45 11.85 -2.68
N ASN A 93 -0.70 11.30 -3.64
CA ASN A 93 0.17 12.07 -4.53
C ASN A 93 1.09 13.03 -3.76
N GLY A 94 1.71 12.52 -2.69
CA GLY A 94 2.61 13.28 -1.81
C GLY A 94 1.93 14.25 -0.85
N LYS A 95 0.66 14.59 -1.08
CA LYS A 95 -0.10 15.53 -0.23
C LYS A 95 -0.68 14.80 0.99
N PRO A 96 -0.45 15.31 2.21
CA PRO A 96 -1.04 14.75 3.42
C PRO A 96 -2.57 14.82 3.39
N ILE A 97 -3.22 13.88 4.08
CA ILE A 97 -4.65 13.94 4.40
C ILE A 97 -4.97 15.28 5.08
N SER A 98 -6.18 15.84 4.90
CA SER A 98 -6.53 17.13 5.51
C SER A 98 -6.94 16.97 6.98
N GLU A 99 -6.80 18.04 7.76
CA GLU A 99 -7.19 18.04 9.19
C GLU A 99 -8.69 17.79 9.33
N GLU A 100 -9.49 18.43 8.48
CA GLU A 100 -10.95 18.32 8.46
C GLU A 100 -11.38 16.88 8.18
N TRP A 101 -10.67 16.18 7.29
CA TRP A 101 -10.98 14.79 6.99
C TRP A 101 -10.69 13.89 8.19
N VAL A 102 -9.55 14.08 8.86
CA VAL A 102 -9.20 13.33 10.08
C VAL A 102 -10.24 13.56 11.18
N VAL A 103 -10.60 14.82 11.43
CA VAL A 103 -11.64 15.19 12.41
C VAL A 103 -12.99 14.55 12.05
N ALA A 104 -13.41 14.67 10.80
CA ALA A 104 -14.67 14.11 10.34
C ALA A 104 -14.71 12.57 10.48
N PHE A 105 -13.62 11.88 10.13
CA PHE A 105 -13.52 10.43 10.28
C PHE A 105 -13.64 10.01 11.75
N VAL A 106 -12.86 10.63 12.64
CA VAL A 106 -12.89 10.27 14.06
C VAL A 106 -14.25 10.61 14.69
N ALA A 107 -14.83 11.76 14.37
CA ALA A 107 -16.15 12.12 14.87
C ALA A 107 -17.25 11.16 14.40
N LYS A 108 -17.21 10.75 13.12
CA LYS A 108 -18.19 9.83 12.53
C LYS A 108 -18.09 8.42 13.11
N HIS A 109 -16.89 7.98 13.47
CA HIS A 109 -16.61 6.60 13.89
C HIS A 109 -16.28 6.47 15.37
N LYS A 110 -16.57 7.49 16.19
CA LYS A 110 -16.22 7.52 17.61
C LYS A 110 -16.82 6.34 18.39
N ASP A 111 -18.11 6.08 18.22
CA ASP A 111 -18.80 5.00 18.92
C ASP A 111 -18.21 3.62 18.57
N LEU A 112 -17.80 3.43 17.31
CA LEU A 112 -17.10 2.22 16.86
C LEU A 112 -15.73 2.08 17.52
N ILE A 113 -14.96 3.18 17.56
CA ILE A 113 -13.63 3.19 18.18
C ILE A 113 -13.73 2.83 19.66
N GLU A 114 -14.74 3.35 20.36
CA GLU A 114 -14.97 3.06 21.79
C GLU A 114 -15.47 1.63 22.01
N ALA A 115 -16.25 1.06 21.08
CA ALA A 115 -16.73 -0.32 21.19
C ALA A 115 -15.64 -1.37 20.87
N VAL A 116 -14.80 -1.12 19.86
CA VAL A 116 -13.75 -2.06 19.41
C VAL A 116 -12.48 -1.93 20.25
N GLU A 117 -12.24 -0.75 20.84
CA GLU A 117 -10.99 -0.38 21.53
C GLU A 117 -9.73 -0.79 20.72
N PRO A 118 -9.60 -0.32 19.47
CA PRO A 118 -8.45 -0.66 18.64
C PRO A 118 -7.18 -0.01 19.19
N SER A 119 -6.02 -0.57 18.84
CA SER A 119 -4.78 0.18 19.03
C SER A 119 -4.73 1.40 18.11
N PHE A 120 -3.86 2.35 18.45
CA PHE A 120 -3.63 3.51 17.59
C PHE A 120 -3.23 3.10 16.17
N PHE A 121 -2.40 2.05 16.04
CA PHE A 121 -1.99 1.56 14.74
C PHE A 121 -3.18 1.06 13.91
N GLU A 122 -4.05 0.23 14.50
CA GLU A 122 -5.17 -0.37 13.80
C GLU A 122 -6.18 0.66 13.29
N ILE A 123 -6.56 1.65 14.12
CA ILE A 123 -7.48 2.70 13.66
C ILE A 123 -6.86 3.56 12.57
N THR A 124 -5.54 3.82 12.63
CA THR A 124 -4.86 4.62 11.59
C THR A 124 -4.73 3.88 10.27
N VAL A 125 -4.60 2.55 10.30
CA VAL A 125 -4.64 1.71 9.10
C VAL A 125 -6.05 1.69 8.51
N ALA A 126 -7.09 1.49 9.32
CA ALA A 126 -8.48 1.53 8.88
C ALA A 126 -8.84 2.90 8.26
N MET A 127 -8.42 3.98 8.90
CA MET A 127 -8.55 5.36 8.39
C MET A 127 -7.86 5.54 7.04
N ALA A 128 -6.64 5.01 6.88
CA ALA A 128 -5.91 5.08 5.61
C ALA A 128 -6.63 4.31 4.50
N PHE A 129 -7.12 3.10 4.78
CA PHE A 129 -7.89 2.32 3.81
C PHE A 129 -9.15 3.03 3.37
N ASP A 130 -9.96 3.53 4.32
CA ASP A 130 -11.19 4.25 4.01
C ASP A 130 -10.89 5.52 3.19
N TYR A 131 -9.87 6.29 3.59
CA TYR A 131 -9.45 7.48 2.85
C TYR A 131 -9.02 7.15 1.41
N PHE A 132 -8.19 6.14 1.22
CA PHE A 132 -7.72 5.75 -0.12
C PHE A 132 -8.85 5.20 -0.99
N ALA A 133 -9.76 4.40 -0.42
CA ALA A 133 -10.89 3.84 -1.13
C ALA A 133 -11.88 4.94 -1.56
N GLN A 134 -12.25 5.85 -0.66
CA GLN A 134 -13.14 6.98 -0.99
C GLN A 134 -12.53 7.93 -2.02
N ARG A 135 -11.21 8.11 -1.98
CA ARG A 135 -10.49 8.94 -2.96
C ARG A 135 -10.18 8.20 -4.25
N GLN A 136 -10.59 6.94 -4.42
CA GLN A 136 -10.31 6.16 -5.62
C GLN A 136 -8.82 6.22 -5.99
N VAL A 137 -7.94 6.04 -5.00
CA VAL A 137 -6.50 5.80 -5.26
C VAL A 137 -6.42 4.69 -6.28
N ASP A 138 -5.61 4.88 -7.32
CA ASP A 138 -5.70 4.10 -8.55
C ASP A 138 -5.66 2.62 -8.24
N ILE A 139 -6.83 2.01 -8.42
CA ILE A 139 -6.94 0.61 -8.74
C ILE A 139 -6.33 0.55 -10.13
N LEU A 140 -5.18 -0.07 -10.24
CA LEU A 140 -4.61 -0.46 -11.53
C LEU A 140 -5.57 -1.50 -12.17
N THR A 141 -6.76 -1.12 -12.59
CA THR A 141 -7.64 -1.96 -13.43
C THR A 141 -7.03 -2.16 -14.81
N GLU A 142 -6.04 -1.36 -15.18
CA GLU A 142 -5.25 -1.47 -16.42
C GLU A 142 -3.86 -2.06 -16.18
N ASP A 143 -3.78 -3.36 -15.87
CA ASP A 143 -2.50 -4.07 -15.77
C ASP A 143 -2.00 -4.61 -17.13
N ILE A 144 -2.84 -4.70 -18.17
CA ILE A 144 -2.44 -5.31 -19.46
C ILE A 144 -1.55 -4.38 -20.29
N ALA A 145 -1.94 -3.11 -20.47
CA ALA A 145 -1.23 -2.17 -21.33
C ALA A 145 0.11 -1.67 -20.73
N ARG A 146 0.20 -1.58 -19.39
CA ARG A 146 1.44 -1.18 -18.70
C ARG A 146 2.44 -2.33 -18.65
N LEU A 147 2.01 -3.58 -18.38
CA LEU A 147 2.91 -4.72 -18.38
C LEU A 147 3.47 -5.00 -19.79
N GLN A 148 2.69 -4.81 -20.85
CA GLN A 148 3.17 -4.85 -22.23
C GLN A 148 4.23 -3.77 -22.50
N ARG A 149 4.05 -2.56 -21.97
CA ARG A 149 5.02 -1.45 -22.09
C ARG A 149 6.32 -1.72 -21.33
N SER A 150 6.26 -2.18 -20.09
CA SER A 150 7.46 -2.55 -19.33
C SER A 150 8.22 -3.73 -19.95
N LEU A 151 7.52 -4.68 -20.57
CA LEU A 151 8.14 -5.77 -21.33
C LEU A 151 8.79 -5.26 -22.63
N GLN A 152 8.16 -4.31 -23.32
CA GLN A 152 8.70 -3.65 -24.50
C GLN A 152 9.94 -2.81 -24.15
N ASP A 153 9.91 -2.06 -23.05
CA ASP A 153 11.03 -1.24 -22.59
C ASP A 153 12.22 -2.09 -22.14
N ALA A 154 11.98 -3.19 -21.42
CA ALA A 154 13.03 -4.15 -21.08
C ALA A 154 13.65 -4.80 -22.32
N THR A 155 12.83 -5.09 -23.34
CA THR A 155 13.29 -5.61 -24.64
C THR A 155 14.11 -4.57 -25.41
N ASN A 156 13.69 -3.30 -25.39
CA ASN A 156 14.39 -2.19 -26.05
C ASN A 156 15.73 -1.87 -25.36
N GLN A 157 15.82 -1.95 -24.03
CA GLN A 157 17.08 -1.77 -23.29
C GLN A 157 18.06 -2.92 -23.54
N TYR A 158 17.55 -4.15 -23.70
CA TYR A 158 18.34 -5.31 -24.11
C TYR A 158 18.86 -5.16 -25.55
N GLN A 159 18.00 -4.75 -26.49
CA GLN A 159 18.41 -4.51 -27.89
C GLN A 159 19.34 -3.29 -28.05
N GLY A 160 19.15 -2.26 -27.22
CA GLY A 160 19.96 -1.04 -27.20
C GLY A 160 21.33 -1.18 -26.51
N GLY A 161 21.63 -2.34 -25.91
CA GLY A 161 22.95 -2.66 -25.39
C GLY A 161 23.34 -2.02 -24.06
N ILE A 162 22.36 -1.64 -23.22
CA ILE A 162 22.59 -0.96 -21.93
C ILE A 162 22.92 -1.95 -20.78
N VAL A 163 22.83 -3.27 -21.02
CA VAL A 163 23.18 -4.29 -20.01
C VAL A 163 24.46 -5.05 -20.43
N ASP A 164 25.39 -5.12 -19.48
CA ASP A 164 26.76 -5.65 -19.51
C ASP A 164 27.04 -6.79 -20.51
N ARG A 165 27.93 -6.52 -21.48
CA ARG A 165 28.32 -7.42 -22.59
C ARG A 165 29.37 -8.46 -22.22
N THR A 166 29.78 -8.58 -20.95
CA THR A 166 30.99 -9.37 -20.62
C THR A 166 30.77 -10.86 -20.34
N ASP A 167 29.52 -11.38 -20.28
CA ASP A 167 29.28 -12.82 -20.12
C ASP A 167 28.15 -13.37 -21.03
N PRO A 168 28.48 -13.84 -22.24
CA PRO A 168 27.51 -14.38 -23.19
C PRO A 168 26.82 -15.66 -22.73
N GLN A 169 27.38 -16.42 -21.78
CA GLN A 169 26.75 -17.62 -21.26
C GLN A 169 25.61 -17.28 -20.28
N ARG A 170 25.82 -16.30 -19.40
CA ARG A 170 24.77 -15.83 -18.48
C ARG A 170 23.62 -15.14 -19.21
N ALA A 171 23.92 -14.36 -20.26
CA ALA A 171 22.89 -13.75 -21.10
C ALA A 171 21.98 -14.79 -21.78
N LYS A 172 22.56 -15.90 -22.25
CA LYS A 172 21.82 -16.99 -22.91
C LYS A 172 20.94 -17.76 -21.92
N ILE A 173 21.43 -17.99 -20.70
CA ILE A 173 20.66 -18.65 -19.62
C ILE A 173 19.47 -17.76 -19.19
N ALA A 174 19.70 -16.46 -18.98
CA ALA A 174 18.65 -15.52 -18.62
C ALA A 174 17.55 -15.43 -19.70
N LEU A 175 17.94 -15.38 -20.97
CA LEU A 175 17.00 -15.35 -22.11
C LEU A 175 16.17 -16.63 -22.21
N ASN A 176 16.80 -17.80 -22.01
CA ASN A 176 16.11 -19.08 -22.07
C ASN A 176 15.15 -19.28 -20.87
N ASN A 177 15.54 -18.83 -19.68
CA ASN A 177 14.67 -18.88 -18.49
C ASN A 177 13.43 -17.98 -18.66
N SER A 178 13.62 -16.79 -19.24
CA SER A 178 12.51 -15.87 -19.51
C SER A 178 11.53 -16.43 -20.55
N ARG A 179 12.05 -17.08 -21.61
CA ARG A 179 11.23 -17.81 -22.60
C ARG A 179 10.48 -19.01 -22.00
N ALA A 180 11.12 -19.75 -21.11
CA ALA A 180 10.49 -20.88 -20.43
C ALA A 180 9.35 -20.42 -19.51
N GLN A 181 9.56 -19.35 -18.73
CA GLN A 181 8.51 -18.72 -17.93
C GLN A 181 7.35 -18.20 -18.78
N GLN A 182 7.64 -17.59 -19.92
CA GLN A 182 6.60 -17.09 -20.83
C GLN A 182 5.75 -18.22 -21.43
N LYS A 183 6.35 -19.37 -21.75
CA LYS A 183 5.63 -20.56 -22.23
C LYS A 183 4.75 -21.17 -21.13
N GLN A 184 5.32 -21.39 -19.94
CA GLN A 184 4.58 -21.92 -18.79
C GLN A 184 3.39 -21.03 -18.41
N TYR A 185 3.53 -19.71 -18.55
CA TYR A 185 2.45 -18.76 -18.30
C TYR A 185 1.37 -18.78 -19.38
N ARG A 186 1.72 -18.92 -20.67
CA ARG A 186 0.74 -19.13 -21.75
C ARG A 186 -0.07 -20.41 -21.54
N ASP A 187 0.57 -21.48 -21.10
CA ASP A 187 -0.09 -22.76 -20.86
C ASP A 187 -1.05 -22.67 -19.66
N LEU A 188 -0.67 -21.95 -18.59
CA LEU A 188 -1.54 -21.69 -17.43
C LEU A 188 -2.74 -20.79 -17.74
N VAL A 189 -2.55 -19.78 -18.58
CA VAL A 189 -3.63 -18.86 -19.01
C VAL A 189 -4.58 -19.56 -19.98
N GLY A 190 -4.06 -20.35 -20.92
CA GLY A 190 -4.87 -21.17 -21.83
C GLY A 190 -5.78 -22.16 -21.09
N ALA A 191 -5.27 -22.80 -20.03
CA ALA A 191 -6.05 -23.74 -19.21
C ALA A 191 -7.17 -23.07 -18.39
N LYS A 192 -7.05 -21.77 -18.08
CA LYS A 192 -8.10 -21.01 -17.37
C LYS A 192 -9.18 -20.46 -18.30
N VAL A 193 -8.87 -20.21 -19.56
CA VAL A 193 -9.83 -19.71 -20.58
C VAL A 193 -10.74 -20.82 -21.09
N GLN A 194 -10.36 -22.09 -20.99
CA GLN A 194 -11.22 -23.23 -21.37
C GLN A 194 -12.20 -23.71 -20.28
N ASN A 195 -12.05 -23.22 -19.04
CA ASN A 195 -12.91 -23.61 -17.90
C ASN A 195 -13.82 -22.45 -17.43
N LEU A 196 -14.05 -21.47 -18.30
CA LEU A 196 -15.06 -20.40 -18.18
C LEU A 196 -16.00 -20.50 -19.37
#